data_AF-M5FX68-F1
#
_entry.id   AF-M5FX68-F1
#
_cell.length_a   1.000
_cell.length_b   1.000
_cell.length_c   1.000
_cell.angle_alpha   90.00
_cell.angle_beta   90.00
_cell.angle_gamma   90.00
#
_symmetry.space_group_name_H-M   'P 1'
#
loop_
_entity.id
_entity.type
_entity.pdbx_description
1 polymer ?
#
loop_
_entity_poly.entity_id
_entity_poly.type
_entity_poly.pdbx_seq_one_letter_code
_entity_poly.pdbx_strand_id
1 'polypeptide(L)'
;MYVSLKRGTCAALLADQPIPNRFVQVLTIRDENDLGFGCEQYMLEISDGFASIPVMLTTNLNDLISKRKLAPLSIIKISEHVHRKVSGIRMVIISAISFIGSAGAIRSKPVPLDVVEDPDDVLSAAIACMERSKLLQVPESKEPIGGPLTPSLECSSQTSSELASTESSALAPEDGTLLAQSDVMTADGVGVQINVLADEDAHVEAASMAEMSHTWRK
;
A
#
# COMPACT_ATOMS: atom_id res chain seq x y z
N MET A 1 -27.43 4.42 -7.07
CA MET A 1 -26.83 4.22 -5.73
C MET A 1 -25.92 5.41 -5.43
N TYR A 2 -25.66 5.70 -4.16
CA TYR A 2 -24.89 6.86 -3.72
C TYR A 2 -23.80 6.43 -2.72
N VAL A 3 -22.57 6.95 -2.85
CA VAL A 3 -21.44 6.64 -1.97
C VAL A 3 -20.76 7.93 -1.52
N SER A 4 -20.54 8.08 -0.21
CA SER A 4 -19.75 9.20 0.32
C SER A 4 -18.29 8.79 0.50
N LEU A 5 -17.37 9.69 0.12
CA LEU A 5 -15.98 9.66 0.57
C LEU A 5 -15.81 10.63 1.73
N LYS A 6 -15.01 10.28 2.73
CA LYS A 6 -14.75 11.10 3.93
C LYS A 6 -13.29 11.53 3.98
N ARG A 7 -13.09 12.83 4.18
CA ARG A 7 -11.78 13.47 4.39
C ARG A 7 -11.00 12.76 5.50
N GLY A 8 -9.70 12.57 5.29
CA GLY A 8 -8.79 11.99 6.27
C GLY A 8 -8.75 10.46 6.23
N THR A 9 -9.50 9.81 5.34
CA THR A 9 -9.42 8.36 5.10
C THR A 9 -8.03 7.97 4.61
N CYS A 10 -7.46 8.73 3.67
CA CYS A 10 -6.10 8.49 3.18
C CYS A 10 -5.02 8.77 4.24
N ALA A 11 -5.21 9.81 5.07
CA ALA A 11 -4.28 10.12 6.16
C ALA A 11 -4.31 9.04 7.25
N ALA A 12 -5.50 8.55 7.63
CA ALA A 12 -5.66 7.48 8.61
C ALA A 12 -5.04 6.16 8.13
N LEU A 13 -5.17 5.83 6.84
CA LEU A 13 -4.52 4.66 6.22
C LEU A 13 -2.99 4.73 6.30
N LEU A 14 -2.37 5.89 6.04
CA LEU A 14 -0.92 6.05 6.17
C LEU A 14 -0.45 6.04 7.64
N ALA A 15 -1.24 6.60 8.55
CA ALA A 15 -0.87 6.74 9.96
C ALA A 15 -1.24 5.53 10.84
N ASP A 16 -1.74 4.44 10.25
CA ASP A 16 -2.22 3.23 10.95
C ASP A 16 -3.31 3.55 12.01
N GLN A 17 -4.18 4.51 11.68
CA GLN A 17 -5.23 5.02 12.57
C GLN A 17 -6.62 4.47 12.18
N PRO A 18 -7.59 4.49 13.12
CA PRO A 18 -8.98 4.14 12.82
C PRO A 18 -9.53 4.95 11.64
N ILE A 19 -9.86 4.26 10.55
CA ILE A 19 -10.25 4.91 9.30
C ILE A 19 -11.70 5.43 9.41
N PRO A 20 -11.97 6.73 9.15
CA PRO A 20 -13.31 7.30 9.28
C PRO A 20 -14.32 6.73 8.27
N ASN A 21 -13.85 6.25 7.11
CA ASN A 21 -14.67 5.60 6.10
C ASN A 21 -13.83 4.61 5.28
N ARG A 22 -14.43 3.54 4.78
CA ARG A 22 -13.74 2.50 4.00
C ARG A 22 -13.86 2.68 2.49
N PHE A 23 -14.65 3.65 2.01
CA PHE A 23 -14.79 3.94 0.59
C PHE A 23 -13.69 4.89 0.10
N VAL A 24 -13.04 4.53 -1.02
CA VAL A 24 -12.05 5.35 -1.73
C VAL A 24 -12.26 5.24 -3.25
N GLN A 25 -11.83 6.26 -3.98
CA GLN A 25 -11.77 6.27 -5.44
C GLN A 25 -10.37 5.88 -5.92
N VAL A 26 -10.27 4.98 -6.89
CA VAL A 26 -9.02 4.69 -7.61
C VAL A 26 -8.80 5.80 -8.64
N LEU A 27 -7.66 6.48 -8.59
CA LEU A 27 -7.27 7.51 -9.55
C LEU A 27 -6.47 6.90 -10.71
N THR A 28 -5.39 6.19 -10.37
CA THR A 28 -4.46 5.58 -11.33
C THR A 28 -4.13 4.15 -10.93
N ILE A 29 -3.76 3.34 -11.92
CA ILE A 29 -3.24 1.98 -11.73
C ILE A 29 -1.92 1.94 -12.53
N ARG A 30 -0.84 1.56 -11.87
CA ARG A 30 0.50 1.35 -12.44
C ARG A 30 0.91 -0.10 -12.24
N ASP A 31 1.59 -0.62 -13.24
CA ASP A 31 2.21 -1.94 -13.22
C ASP A 31 3.70 -1.76 -12.86
N GLU A 32 4.17 -2.48 -11.84
CA GLU A 32 5.57 -2.47 -11.36
C GLU A 32 6.32 -3.75 -11.80
N ASN A 33 5.86 -4.41 -12.87
CA ASN A 33 6.50 -5.57 -13.51
C ASN A 33 7.99 -5.35 -13.86
N ASP A 34 8.43 -4.11 -14.08
CA ASP A 34 9.82 -3.76 -14.42
C ASP A 34 10.83 -4.04 -13.29
N LEU A 35 10.37 -4.34 -12.06
CA LEU A 35 11.24 -4.69 -10.93
C LEU A 35 11.87 -6.10 -11.02
N GLY A 36 11.54 -6.89 -12.05
CA GLY A 36 12.29 -8.11 -12.41
C GLY A 36 12.03 -9.34 -11.53
N PHE A 37 11.07 -9.30 -10.60
CA PHE A 37 10.74 -10.42 -9.72
C PHE A 37 9.77 -11.46 -10.33
N GLY A 38 9.33 -11.27 -11.57
CA GLY A 38 8.44 -12.20 -12.29
C GLY A 38 7.03 -12.35 -11.71
N CYS A 39 6.66 -11.48 -10.77
CA CYS A 39 5.34 -11.44 -10.14
C CYS A 39 4.66 -10.13 -10.52
N GLU A 40 3.51 -10.20 -11.19
CA GLU A 40 2.68 -9.02 -11.46
C GLU A 40 2.35 -8.29 -10.15
N GLN A 41 2.71 -7.02 -10.05
CA GLN A 41 2.48 -6.21 -8.86
C GLN A 41 1.94 -4.85 -9.28
N TYR A 42 0.74 -4.53 -8.82
CA TYR A 42 0.06 -3.28 -9.17
C TYR A 42 0.13 -2.28 -8.03
N MET A 43 0.61 -1.07 -8.33
CA MET A 43 0.51 0.10 -7.47
C MET A 43 -0.68 0.95 -7.92
N LEU A 44 -1.56 1.25 -6.98
CA LEU A 44 -2.73 2.10 -7.18
C LEU A 44 -2.47 3.47 -6.55
N GLU A 45 -2.97 4.52 -7.16
CA GLU A 45 -3.21 5.76 -6.45
C GLU A 45 -4.68 5.82 -6.06
N ILE A 46 -4.97 5.89 -4.76
CA ILE A 46 -6.34 6.00 -4.24
C ILE A 46 -6.57 7.36 -3.60
N SER A 47 -7.83 7.79 -3.55
CA SER A 47 -8.25 9.07 -2.99
C SER A 47 -9.52 8.98 -2.16
N ASP A 48 -9.59 9.81 -1.12
CA ASP A 48 -10.77 10.04 -0.29
C ASP A 48 -11.59 11.28 -0.71
N GLY A 49 -11.30 11.82 -1.90
CA GLY A 49 -11.90 13.05 -2.42
C GLY A 49 -11.18 14.33 -1.98
N PHE A 50 -10.15 14.25 -1.14
CA PHE A 50 -9.37 15.41 -0.67
C PHE A 50 -7.86 15.19 -0.75
N ALA A 51 -7.43 13.98 -0.37
CA ALA A 51 -6.06 13.53 -0.42
C ALA A 51 -5.91 12.35 -1.40
N SER A 52 -4.68 12.09 -1.86
CA SER A 52 -4.34 10.84 -2.54
C SER A 52 -3.09 10.19 -1.93
N ILE A 53 -3.02 8.86 -2.02
CA ILE A 53 -1.88 8.06 -1.56
C ILE A 53 -1.60 6.91 -2.53
N PRO A 54 -0.31 6.55 -2.75
CA PRO A 54 0.04 5.30 -3.40
C PRO A 54 -0.19 4.12 -2.44
N VAL A 55 -0.78 3.04 -2.96
CA VAL A 55 -1.03 1.80 -2.23
C VAL A 55 -0.69 0.61 -3.11
N MET A 56 -0.18 -0.46 -2.50
CA MET A 56 0.20 -1.67 -3.21
C MET A 56 -0.93 -2.70 -3.12
N LEU A 57 -1.29 -3.33 -4.23
CA LEU A 57 -2.18 -4.50 -4.18
C LEU A 57 -1.40 -5.77 -3.86
N THR A 58 -2.06 -6.66 -3.14
CA THR A 58 -1.69 -8.05 -3.03
C THR A 58 -2.00 -8.82 -4.32
N THR A 59 -1.19 -9.83 -4.64
CA THR A 59 -1.28 -10.57 -5.91
C THR A 59 -2.62 -11.29 -6.10
N ASN A 60 -3.31 -11.67 -5.02
CA ASN A 60 -4.66 -12.23 -5.06
C ASN A 60 -5.75 -11.25 -5.55
N LEU A 61 -5.42 -9.95 -5.71
CA LEU A 61 -6.32 -8.93 -6.26
C LEU A 61 -5.99 -8.54 -7.70
N ASN A 62 -4.85 -8.98 -8.27
CA ASN A 62 -4.45 -8.72 -9.66
C ASN A 62 -5.53 -9.10 -10.66
N ASP A 63 -6.17 -10.24 -10.39
CA ASP A 63 -7.30 -10.82 -11.12
C ASP A 63 -8.45 -9.82 -11.36
N LEU A 64 -8.63 -8.83 -10.48
CA LEU A 64 -9.62 -7.75 -10.63
C LEU A 64 -9.20 -6.72 -11.68
N ILE A 65 -7.91 -6.44 -11.83
CA ILE A 65 -7.35 -5.54 -12.84
C ILE A 65 -7.32 -6.24 -14.20
N SER A 66 -6.79 -7.46 -14.27
CA SER A 66 -6.70 -8.25 -15.50
C SER A 66 -8.08 -8.53 -16.11
N LYS A 67 -9.11 -8.71 -15.26
CA LYS A 67 -10.52 -8.85 -15.67
C LYS A 67 -11.27 -7.52 -15.81
N ARG A 68 -10.56 -6.38 -15.77
CA ARG A 68 -11.08 -4.99 -15.86
C ARG A 68 -12.23 -4.65 -14.91
N LYS A 69 -12.36 -5.37 -13.79
CA LYS A 69 -13.30 -5.05 -12.70
C LYS A 69 -12.80 -3.91 -11.83
N LEU A 70 -11.48 -3.74 -11.76
CA LEU A 70 -10.80 -2.65 -11.09
C LEU A 70 -10.09 -1.80 -12.15
N ALA A 71 -10.51 -0.56 -12.27
CA ALA A 71 -10.03 0.41 -13.26
C ALA A 71 -9.91 1.81 -12.63
N PRO A 72 -9.22 2.78 -13.27
CA PRO A 72 -9.34 4.20 -12.92
C PRO A 72 -10.81 4.64 -12.76
N LEU A 73 -11.06 5.54 -11.83
CA LEU A 73 -12.37 6.02 -11.39
C LEU A 73 -13.27 4.98 -10.68
N SER A 74 -12.82 3.75 -10.45
CA SER A 74 -13.56 2.77 -9.64
C SER A 74 -13.69 3.25 -8.19
N ILE A 75 -14.87 3.07 -7.59
CA ILE A 75 -15.06 3.22 -6.15
C ILE A 75 -14.99 1.84 -5.51
N ILE A 76 -14.08 1.71 -4.56
CA ILE A 76 -13.83 0.47 -3.83
C ILE A 76 -14.07 0.68 -2.34
N LYS A 77 -14.51 -0.38 -1.67
CA LYS A 77 -14.50 -0.49 -0.22
C LYS A 77 -13.28 -1.29 0.19
N ILE A 78 -12.39 -0.70 0.98
CA ILE A 78 -11.27 -1.41 1.61
C ILE A 78 -11.84 -2.25 2.76
N SER A 79 -11.72 -3.57 2.65
CA SER A 79 -12.14 -4.50 3.70
C SER A 79 -10.99 -4.76 4.66
N GLU A 80 -9.81 -5.02 4.10
CA GLU A 80 -8.58 -5.33 4.84
C GLU A 80 -7.38 -4.67 4.16
N HIS A 81 -6.43 -4.25 4.99
CA HIS A 81 -5.16 -3.65 4.58
C HIS A 81 -4.11 -3.93 5.67
N VAL A 82 -2.84 -3.80 5.30
CA VAL A 82 -1.68 -3.88 6.20
C VAL A 82 -0.84 -2.64 5.97
N HIS A 83 -0.62 -1.87 7.02
CA HIS A 83 0.36 -0.79 7.01
C HIS A 83 1.77 -1.37 7.30
N ARG A 84 2.78 -0.87 6.60
CA ARG A 84 4.19 -1.23 6.76
C ARG A 84 5.07 0.01 6.68
N LYS A 85 6.07 0.08 7.55
CA LYS A 85 7.14 1.07 7.48
C LYS A 85 8.42 0.39 7.03
N VAL A 86 9.07 0.90 5.98
CA VAL A 86 10.37 0.42 5.51
C VAL A 86 11.26 1.62 5.22
N SER A 87 12.41 1.71 5.89
CA SER A 87 13.41 2.79 5.70
C SER A 87 12.84 4.21 5.79
N GLY A 88 11.88 4.44 6.70
CA GLY A 88 11.20 5.73 6.85
C GLY A 88 10.07 6.00 5.84
N ILE A 89 9.73 5.04 4.97
CA ILE A 89 8.61 5.15 4.03
C ILE A 89 7.42 4.35 4.57
N ARG A 90 6.27 5.00 4.68
CA ARG A 90 4.97 4.41 5.02
C ARG A 90 4.32 3.85 3.76
N MET A 91 4.02 2.55 3.79
CA MET A 91 3.37 1.82 2.72
C MET A 91 2.06 1.21 3.22
N VAL A 92 1.03 1.27 2.40
CA VAL A 92 -0.26 0.62 2.64
C VAL A 92 -0.42 -0.48 1.60
N ILE A 93 -0.60 -1.70 2.08
CA ILE A 93 -0.78 -2.90 1.25
C ILE A 93 -2.22 -3.36 1.42
N ILE A 94 -2.99 -3.46 0.34
CA ILE A 94 -4.40 -3.82 0.39
C ILE A 94 -4.57 -5.32 0.11
N SER A 95 -5.14 -6.06 1.07
CA SER A 95 -5.35 -7.52 0.99
C SER A 95 -6.75 -7.90 0.52
N ALA A 96 -7.78 -7.12 0.86
CA ALA A 96 -9.16 -7.39 0.46
C ALA A 96 -9.95 -6.11 0.15
N ILE A 97 -10.66 -6.11 -0.98
CA ILE A 97 -11.54 -5.03 -1.41
C ILE A 97 -12.91 -5.54 -1.87
N SER A 98 -13.90 -4.65 -1.92
CA SER A 98 -15.15 -4.87 -2.64
C SER A 98 -15.37 -3.74 -3.64
N PHE A 99 -15.56 -4.08 -4.92
CA PHE A 99 -15.94 -3.12 -5.95
C PHE A 99 -17.40 -2.67 -5.74
N ILE A 100 -17.64 -1.36 -5.78
CA ILE A 100 -18.98 -0.76 -5.54
C ILE A 100 -19.58 -0.22 -6.84
N GLY A 101 -18.76 0.24 -7.77
CA GLY A 101 -19.16 0.85 -9.04
C GLY A 101 -18.08 1.79 -9.55
N SER A 102 -18.41 2.59 -10.57
CA SER A 102 -17.49 3.60 -11.13
C SER A 102 -18.05 5.00 -10.99
N ALA A 103 -17.19 5.96 -10.66
CA ALA A 103 -17.52 7.38 -10.70
C ALA A 103 -17.36 7.93 -12.12
N GLY A 104 -18.22 8.88 -12.52
CA GLY A 104 -18.13 9.52 -13.84
C GLY A 104 -16.95 10.49 -14.00
N ALA A 105 -16.37 10.96 -12.89
CA ALA A 105 -15.21 11.87 -12.86
C ALA A 105 -14.50 11.82 -11.49
N ILE A 106 -13.29 12.37 -11.42
CA ILE A 106 -12.68 12.78 -10.14
C ILE A 106 -13.33 14.11 -9.74
N ARG A 107 -13.93 14.18 -8.54
CA ARG A 107 -14.74 15.36 -8.15
C ARG A 107 -13.94 16.58 -7.67
N SER A 108 -12.66 16.38 -7.40
CA SER A 108 -11.73 17.37 -6.86
C SER A 108 -10.33 17.10 -7.44
N LYS A 109 -9.37 17.98 -7.15
CA LYS A 109 -7.94 17.67 -7.35
C LYS A 109 -7.38 17.26 -5.99
N PRO A 110 -7.33 15.95 -5.67
CA PRO A 110 -6.78 15.51 -4.39
C PRO A 110 -5.30 15.88 -4.27
N VAL A 111 -4.88 16.17 -3.05
CA VAL A 111 -3.48 16.50 -2.72
C VAL A 111 -2.74 15.21 -2.36
N PRO A 112 -1.66 14.83 -3.07
CA PRO A 112 -0.84 13.69 -2.68
C PRO A 112 -0.26 13.90 -1.27
N LEU A 113 -0.43 12.93 -0.38
CA LEU A 113 0.19 12.96 0.94
C LEU A 113 1.62 12.43 0.86
N ASP A 114 2.49 12.96 1.71
CA ASP A 114 3.84 12.44 1.84
C ASP A 114 3.84 11.06 2.50
N VAL A 115 4.48 10.11 1.85
CA VAL A 115 4.69 8.75 2.34
C VAL A 115 5.95 8.63 3.19
N VAL A 116 6.90 9.57 3.03
CA VAL A 116 8.12 9.64 3.82
C VAL A 116 7.77 10.17 5.22
N GLU A 117 8.35 9.56 6.25
CA GLU A 117 8.32 10.07 7.63
C GLU A 117 9.43 11.07 7.84
N ASP A 118 9.28 11.94 8.84
CA ASP A 118 10.31 12.92 9.17
C ASP A 118 11.64 12.20 9.49
N PRO A 119 12.78 12.60 8.88
CA PRO A 119 14.07 11.98 9.18
C PRO A 119 14.42 12.03 10.68
N ASP A 120 13.94 13.02 11.43
CA ASP A 120 14.15 13.11 12.88
C ASP A 120 13.34 12.04 13.65
N ASP A 121 12.15 11.68 13.19
CA ASP A 121 11.36 10.56 13.73
C ASP A 121 12.06 9.22 13.48
N VAL A 122 12.59 9.03 12.27
CA VAL A 122 13.33 7.81 11.88
C VAL A 122 14.60 7.66 12.72
N LEU A 123 15.36 8.74 12.90
CA LEU A 123 16.55 8.78 13.74
C LEU A 123 16.22 8.51 15.22
N SER A 124 15.17 9.14 15.74
CA SER A 124 14.70 8.96 17.12
C SER A 124 14.27 7.51 17.39
N ALA A 125 13.54 6.90 16.46
CA ALA A 125 13.15 5.50 16.54
C ALA A 125 14.37 4.56 16.51
N ALA A 126 15.37 4.85 15.67
CA ALA A 126 16.61 4.07 15.60
C ALA A 126 17.42 4.16 16.91
N ILE A 127 17.54 5.34 17.51
CA ILE A 127 18.18 5.56 18.82
C ILE A 127 17.47 4.73 19.90
N ALA A 128 16.14 4.85 20.01
CA ALA A 128 15.36 4.10 21.00
C ALA A 128 15.47 2.57 20.82
N CYS A 129 15.59 2.07 19.59
CA CYS A 129 15.85 0.66 19.31
C CYS A 129 17.26 0.23 19.78
N MET A 130 18.30 1.01 19.48
CA MET A 130 19.66 0.73 19.95
C MET A 130 19.77 0.74 21.48
N GLU A 131 19.04 1.62 22.17
CA GLU A 131 19.02 1.69 23.63
C GLU A 131 18.32 0.48 24.27
N ARG A 132 17.20 0.01 23.71
CA ARG A 132 16.58 -1.25 24.12
C ARG A 132 17.52 -2.44 23.95
N SER A 133 18.28 -2.50 22.85
CA SER A 133 19.29 -3.54 22.62
C SER A 133 20.43 -3.51 23.64
N LYS A 134 20.82 -2.32 24.14
CA LYS A 134 21.84 -2.17 25.19
C LYS A 134 21.32 -2.62 26.57
N LEU A 135 20.06 -2.35 26.89
CA LEU A 135 19.43 -2.76 28.15
C LEU A 135 19.18 -4.28 28.25
N LEU A 136 19.12 -4.99 27.12
CA LEU A 136 19.00 -6.45 27.09
C LEU A 136 20.34 -7.19 27.16
N GLN A 137 21.47 -6.48 27.34
CA GLN A 137 22.72 -7.10 27.75
C GLN A 137 22.65 -7.48 29.24
N VAL A 138 22.14 -8.68 29.49
CA VAL A 138 22.21 -9.35 30.80
C VAL A 138 23.67 -9.37 31.27
N PRO A 139 23.98 -9.05 32.55
CA PRO A 139 25.34 -9.11 33.04
C PRO A 139 25.89 -10.53 32.92
N GLU A 140 27.04 -10.66 32.27
CA GLU A 140 27.77 -11.91 32.08
C GLU A 140 28.16 -12.48 33.46
N SER A 141 27.42 -13.50 33.93
CA SER A 141 27.67 -14.13 35.22
C SER A 141 28.91 -15.02 35.12
N LYS A 142 30.02 -14.44 35.57
CA LYS A 142 31.37 -15.01 35.55
C LYS A 142 31.53 -16.05 36.67
N GLU A 143 31.65 -17.33 36.33
CA GLU A 143 32.20 -18.36 37.22
C GLU A 143 33.32 -19.18 36.55
N PRO A 144 34.28 -19.73 37.32
CA PRO A 144 35.63 -19.95 36.79
C PRO A 144 35.97 -21.40 36.38
N ILE A 145 36.71 -21.46 35.27
CA ILE A 145 37.75 -22.42 34.86
C ILE A 145 37.98 -23.65 35.79
N GLY A 146 37.67 -24.83 35.25
CA GLY A 146 38.19 -26.14 35.69
C GLY A 146 37.89 -27.23 34.65
N GLY A 147 38.91 -27.71 33.91
CA GLY A 147 38.77 -28.69 32.81
C GLY A 147 38.71 -30.17 33.26
N PRO A 148 39.01 -31.19 32.40
CA PRO A 148 39.68 -31.09 31.08
C PRO A 148 39.15 -31.99 29.91
N LEU A 149 39.47 -31.55 28.68
CA LEU A 149 39.91 -32.30 27.46
C LEU A 149 39.23 -33.61 26.95
N THR A 150 38.54 -33.46 25.79
CA THR A 150 38.54 -34.31 24.53
C THR A 150 38.05 -35.78 24.57
N PRO A 151 37.85 -36.51 23.42
CA PRO A 151 37.86 -36.15 21.98
C PRO A 151 36.60 -36.65 21.17
N SER A 152 36.71 -36.69 19.83
CA SER A 152 35.77 -37.19 18.78
C SER A 152 34.66 -36.21 18.34
N LEU A 153 34.53 -35.89 17.03
CA LEU A 153 33.92 -36.69 15.93
C LEU A 153 32.42 -36.97 16.26
N GLU A 154 31.45 -36.69 15.38
CA GLU A 154 31.45 -37.04 13.95
C GLU A 154 30.83 -35.98 13.02
N CYS A 155 31.18 -36.07 11.73
CA CYS A 155 30.42 -35.48 10.62
C CYS A 155 29.28 -36.44 10.22
N SER A 156 28.12 -35.93 9.80
CA SER A 156 27.08 -36.75 9.18
C SER A 156 26.30 -35.98 8.12
N SER A 157 26.64 -36.30 6.87
CA SER A 157 25.99 -35.83 5.65
C SER A 157 24.71 -36.61 5.34
N GLN A 158 23.65 -35.91 4.91
CA GLN A 158 22.60 -36.39 3.99
C GLN A 158 22.10 -35.17 3.18
N THR A 159 21.85 -35.15 1.86
CA THR A 159 21.96 -36.11 0.73
C THR A 159 21.16 -37.41 0.88
N SER A 160 20.18 -37.75 0.04
CA SER A 160 19.81 -37.28 -1.33
C SER A 160 18.26 -37.19 -1.45
N SER A 161 17.57 -36.95 -2.56
CA SER A 161 17.81 -37.12 -4.01
C SER A 161 16.88 -36.18 -4.82
N GLU A 162 17.18 -35.68 -6.03
CA GLU A 162 17.41 -36.41 -7.31
C GLU A 162 16.21 -37.33 -7.66
N LEU A 163 15.61 -37.39 -8.86
CA LEU A 163 15.87 -36.99 -10.27
C LEU A 163 14.48 -37.02 -11.01
N ALA A 164 14.21 -36.71 -12.28
CA ALA A 164 14.94 -36.17 -13.44
C ALA A 164 13.94 -35.63 -14.51
N SER A 165 14.47 -34.79 -15.41
CA SER A 165 14.21 -34.65 -16.86
C SER A 165 12.85 -35.00 -17.48
N THR A 166 12.36 -34.10 -18.35
CA THR A 166 12.26 -34.47 -19.78
C THR A 166 12.53 -33.26 -20.69
N GLU A 167 13.43 -33.45 -21.64
CA GLU A 167 13.72 -32.55 -22.76
C GLU A 167 12.70 -32.66 -23.92
N SER A 168 12.57 -31.62 -24.77
CA SER A 168 12.51 -31.80 -26.24
C SER A 168 12.42 -30.46 -27.02
N SER A 169 13.48 -30.22 -27.79
CA SER A 169 13.62 -29.48 -29.06
C SER A 169 12.49 -28.65 -29.68
N ALA A 170 12.77 -27.35 -29.83
CA ALA A 170 12.83 -26.55 -31.08
C ALA A 170 11.90 -26.83 -32.28
N LEU A 171 11.34 -25.75 -32.85
CA LEU A 171 11.62 -25.30 -34.24
C LEU A 171 11.14 -23.84 -34.46
N ALA A 172 11.88 -23.07 -35.27
CA ALA A 172 11.36 -21.85 -35.93
C ALA A 172 10.84 -22.24 -37.33
N PRO A 173 9.98 -21.41 -37.96
CA PRO A 173 10.54 -20.51 -38.96
C PRO A 173 9.89 -19.11 -39.04
N GLU A 174 10.61 -18.19 -39.67
CA GLU A 174 10.14 -16.85 -40.04
C GLU A 174 9.52 -16.89 -41.46
N ASP A 175 8.35 -16.27 -41.67
CA ASP A 175 8.01 -15.44 -42.86
C ASP A 175 6.59 -14.82 -42.67
N GLY A 176 6.24 -13.82 -43.49
CA GLY A 176 4.84 -13.58 -43.87
C GLY A 176 4.15 -12.31 -43.37
N THR A 177 4.44 -11.17 -44.00
CA THR A 177 3.67 -9.91 -43.96
C THR A 177 2.18 -10.09 -44.32
N LEU A 178 1.24 -9.49 -43.57
CA LEU A 178 0.16 -8.65 -44.14
C LEU A 178 -0.74 -7.89 -43.14
N LEU A 179 -1.40 -6.88 -43.68
CA LEU A 179 -2.33 -5.93 -43.06
C LEU A 179 -3.69 -6.58 -42.73
N ALA A 180 -4.36 -6.15 -41.65
CA ALA A 180 -5.78 -5.76 -41.66
C ALA A 180 -6.28 -5.20 -40.31
N GLN A 181 -7.30 -4.35 -40.43
CA GLN A 181 -8.02 -3.61 -39.40
C GLN A 181 -8.95 -4.49 -38.52
N SER A 182 -9.70 -3.81 -37.63
CA SER A 182 -10.90 -4.28 -36.91
C SER A 182 -10.61 -5.08 -35.62
N ASP A 183 -11.34 -4.94 -34.50
CA ASP A 183 -12.56 -4.16 -34.25
C ASP A 183 -12.57 -3.52 -32.84
N VAL A 184 -13.33 -2.44 -32.68
CA VAL A 184 -13.77 -1.96 -31.36
C VAL A 184 -14.80 -2.95 -30.82
N MET A 185 -14.37 -3.84 -29.93
CA MET A 185 -15.30 -4.55 -29.05
C MET A 185 -15.60 -3.71 -27.80
N THR A 186 -16.71 -2.97 -27.86
CA THR A 186 -17.41 -2.49 -26.67
C THR A 186 -17.85 -3.71 -25.86
N ALA A 187 -17.11 -4.02 -24.80
CA ALA A 187 -17.57 -4.98 -23.81
C ALA A 187 -18.69 -4.34 -22.98
N ASP A 188 -19.92 -4.85 -23.12
CA ASP A 188 -21.08 -4.49 -22.30
C ASP A 188 -20.91 -4.97 -20.84
N GLY A 189 -19.99 -4.32 -20.13
CA GLY A 189 -20.04 -4.28 -18.68
C GLY A 189 -21.08 -3.25 -18.27
N VAL A 190 -22.18 -3.69 -17.65
CA VAL A 190 -23.14 -2.80 -16.99
C VAL A 190 -22.47 -2.17 -15.76
N GLY A 191 -21.62 -1.18 -16.01
CA GLY A 191 -20.93 -0.40 -14.99
C GLY A 191 -21.95 0.44 -14.25
N VAL A 192 -22.24 0.09 -13.00
CA VAL A 192 -23.09 0.90 -12.14
C VAL A 192 -22.38 2.23 -11.90
N GLN A 193 -22.80 3.26 -12.65
CA GLN A 193 -22.39 4.62 -12.35
C GLN A 193 -22.97 5.03 -11.00
N ILE A 194 -22.09 5.48 -10.11
CA ILE A 194 -22.43 5.90 -8.76
C ILE A 194 -22.07 7.36 -8.57
N ASN A 195 -23.04 8.12 -8.06
CA ASN A 195 -22.79 9.47 -7.62
C ASN A 195 -21.96 9.41 -6.33
N VAL A 196 -20.93 10.25 -6.30
CA VAL A 196 -20.03 10.41 -5.15
C VAL A 196 -20.21 11.82 -4.61
N LEU A 197 -20.33 12.04 -3.29
CA LEU A 197 -20.09 13.34 -2.65
C LEU A 197 -18.95 13.16 -1.67
N ALA A 198 -18.05 14.15 -1.68
CA ALA A 198 -17.15 14.35 -0.58
C ALA A 198 -17.97 14.97 0.57
N ASP A 199 -17.94 14.36 1.74
CA ASP A 199 -18.62 14.92 2.92
C ASP A 199 -17.69 15.94 3.58
N GLU A 200 -18.08 17.21 3.50
CA GLU A 200 -17.39 18.35 4.10
C GLU A 200 -17.92 18.53 5.52
N ASP A 201 -17.26 17.94 6.53
CA ASP A 201 -17.64 18.14 7.93
C ASP A 201 -17.49 19.62 8.32
N ALA A 202 -18.61 20.33 8.34
CA ALA A 202 -18.71 21.74 8.63
C ALA A 202 -18.54 22.01 10.13
N HIS A 203 -17.29 22.14 10.58
CA HIS A 203 -17.01 22.70 11.90
C HIS A 203 -17.19 24.23 11.89
N VAL A 204 -18.31 24.66 12.47
CA VAL A 204 -18.66 26.07 12.67
C VAL A 204 -17.83 26.66 13.82
N GLU A 205 -17.11 27.73 13.49
CA GLU A 205 -16.84 28.93 14.31
C GLU A 205 -16.56 28.78 15.83
N ALA A 206 -15.32 29.06 16.22
CA ALA A 206 -15.01 29.67 17.50
C ALA A 206 -14.33 31.02 17.24
N ALA A 207 -14.96 32.11 17.66
CA ALA A 207 -14.63 33.46 17.23
C ALA A 207 -13.27 33.95 17.76
N SER A 208 -12.58 34.73 16.92
CA SER A 208 -11.47 35.59 17.33
C SER A 208 -11.98 36.71 18.23
N MET A 209 -11.57 36.73 19.49
CA MET A 209 -11.73 37.88 20.40
C MET A 209 -10.42 38.13 21.14
N ALA A 210 -9.50 38.84 20.47
CA ALA A 210 -8.24 39.27 21.06
C ALA A 210 -7.79 40.64 20.52
N GLU A 211 -8.65 41.67 20.63
CA GLU A 211 -8.20 43.06 20.56
C GLU A 211 -9.20 44.04 21.23
N MET A 212 -8.76 45.27 21.49
CA MET A 212 -9.49 46.38 22.16
C MET A 212 -9.57 46.35 23.70
N SER A 213 -8.40 46.39 24.35
CA SER A 213 -8.26 46.85 25.75
C SER A 213 -7.53 48.19 25.85
N HIS A 214 -8.13 49.30 25.42
CA HIS A 214 -7.61 50.64 25.73
C HIS A 214 -8.69 51.73 25.85
N THR A 215 -8.84 52.27 27.08
CA THR A 215 -9.38 53.61 27.43
C THR A 215 -10.90 53.83 27.16
N TRP A 216 -11.70 54.51 27.99
CA TRP A 216 -11.48 55.50 29.06
C TRP A 216 -12.47 55.34 30.24
N ARG A 217 -12.02 55.62 31.48
CA ARG A 217 -12.66 56.52 32.48
C ARG A 217 -12.13 56.29 33.91
N LYS A 218 -11.12 57.06 34.30
CA LYS A 218 -11.28 58.15 35.28
C LYS A 218 -10.11 59.12 35.17
#